data_AF-C5LT58-F1
#
_entry.id   AF-C5LT58-F1
#
_cell.length_a   1.000
_cell.length_b   1.000
_cell.length_c   1.000
_cell.angle_alpha   90.00
_cell.angle_beta   90.00
_cell.angle_gamma   90.00
#
_symmetry.space_group_name_H-M   'P 1'
#
loop_
_entity.id
_entity.type
_entity.pdbx_description
1 polymer ?
#
loop_
_entity_poly.entity_id
_entity_poly.type
_entity_poly.pdbx_seq_one_letter_code
_entity_poly.pdbx_strand_id
1 'polypeptide(L)'
;MAVRGVDVDELVNTVGKTRDEIQNVKTSITAVAGKLAHIKQLVAATSPGQNNGGMVDIQVATVKGMVARAKDDIQKFKSSVKQAAEERAQSGALNVNVFRRRMANDDKSRSLYERIGGDLAIETAVDLMYSKAVTDSRTRAYLEKSPKKMARIKKKMVQFLSGFLGGPQTYDVTALKSVHYEMNITDYHFDAILELFDGSFVALNMHPTAKEDALIALGKVRRDITAGCTVRMERARARVKGGGADFMYGQLKGKEGISEFMDRLYETIQIDNRLKTFFKDKSIEKVKAGQTAYFTELFGGAEAYNGDEFLKSTSTDGISGRDMVSIHKDLGIDDFIFDCFLMDCEKTLSGLGYDDSIVDEVCDWVLFMLEPLRASVLNRARGIDAEQKVVKGKTVLDRLGGEINLEAVVETMYRPLVHACT
;
A
#
# COMPACT_ATOMS: atom_id res chain seq x y z
N MET A 1 3.97 -41.24 -25.40
CA MET A 1 4.48 -41.30 -24.01
C MET A 1 3.64 -40.36 -23.17
N ALA A 2 2.84 -40.88 -22.24
CA ALA A 2 1.98 -40.06 -21.40
C ALA A 2 2.83 -39.21 -20.44
N VAL A 3 2.60 -37.90 -20.44
CA VAL A 3 3.17 -36.97 -19.46
C VAL A 3 2.53 -37.32 -18.11
N ARG A 4 3.31 -37.90 -17.18
CA ARG A 4 2.85 -38.09 -15.80
C ARG A 4 2.55 -36.70 -15.21
N GLY A 5 1.35 -36.53 -14.69
CA GLY A 5 0.97 -35.32 -13.97
C GLY A 5 1.91 -35.06 -12.80
N VAL A 6 2.11 -33.79 -12.49
CA VAL A 6 2.91 -33.34 -11.34
C VAL A 6 2.20 -33.76 -10.06
N ASP A 7 2.89 -34.50 -9.20
CA ASP A 7 2.42 -34.80 -7.84
C ASP A 7 2.54 -33.51 -7.01
N VAL A 8 1.38 -32.87 -6.78
CA VAL A 8 1.28 -31.61 -6.04
C VAL A 8 1.72 -31.79 -4.58
N ASP A 9 1.53 -32.97 -3.99
CA ASP A 9 1.92 -33.24 -2.61
C ASP A 9 3.43 -33.37 -2.47
N GLU A 10 4.10 -33.99 -3.46
CA GLU A 10 5.57 -34.04 -3.53
C GLU A 10 6.18 -32.63 -3.66
N LEU A 11 5.57 -31.76 -4.47
CA LEU A 11 6.00 -30.38 -4.64
C LEU A 11 5.84 -29.56 -3.35
N VAL A 12 4.68 -29.68 -2.68
CA VAL A 12 4.40 -29.01 -1.40
C VAL A 12 5.38 -29.45 -0.32
N ASN A 13 5.67 -30.75 -0.23
CA ASN A 13 6.65 -31.29 0.72
C ASN A 13 8.07 -30.76 0.45
N THR A 14 8.47 -30.68 -0.83
CA THR A 14 9.79 -30.16 -1.21
C THR A 14 9.94 -28.67 -0.90
N VAL A 15 8.89 -27.89 -1.18
CA VAL A 15 8.84 -26.45 -0.84
C VAL A 15 8.87 -26.24 0.67
N GLY A 16 8.12 -27.05 1.44
CA GLY A 16 8.15 -27.05 2.90
C GLY A 16 9.55 -27.31 3.46
N LYS A 17 10.22 -28.37 3.00
CA LYS A 17 11.59 -28.70 3.41
C LYS A 17 12.58 -27.57 3.10
N THR A 18 12.51 -27.01 1.89
CA THR A 18 13.38 -25.90 1.46
C THR A 18 13.16 -24.66 2.32
N ARG A 19 11.90 -24.35 2.66
CA ARG A 19 11.52 -23.24 3.52
C ARG A 19 12.10 -23.40 4.93
N ASP A 20 12.04 -24.60 5.49
CA ASP A 20 12.57 -24.89 6.83
C ASP A 20 14.10 -24.77 6.86
N GLU A 21 14.79 -25.25 5.83
CA GLU A 21 16.24 -25.08 5.71
C GLU A 21 16.66 -23.60 5.61
N ILE A 22 15.93 -22.78 4.83
CA ILE A 22 16.16 -21.32 4.75
C ILE A 22 15.95 -20.67 6.12
N GLN A 23 14.90 -21.08 6.85
CA GLN A 23 14.59 -20.52 8.16
C GLN A 23 15.66 -20.88 9.20
N ASN A 24 16.23 -22.08 9.13
CA ASN A 24 17.36 -22.50 9.97
C ASN A 24 18.60 -21.65 9.71
N VAL A 25 18.97 -21.43 8.45
CA VAL A 25 20.09 -20.55 8.07
C VAL A 25 19.87 -19.12 8.59
N LYS A 26 18.65 -18.58 8.42
CA LYS A 26 18.30 -17.24 8.91
C LYS A 26 18.42 -17.12 10.43
N THR A 27 18.03 -18.16 11.16
CA THR A 27 18.11 -18.22 12.62
C THR A 27 19.58 -18.21 13.08
N SER A 28 20.43 -19.03 12.46
CA SER A 28 21.87 -19.08 12.76
C SER A 28 22.58 -17.75 12.48
N ILE A 29 22.26 -17.08 11.36
CA ILE A 29 22.81 -15.76 11.04
C ILE A 29 22.34 -14.69 12.04
N THR A 30 21.06 -14.69 12.39
CA THR A 30 20.49 -13.72 13.35
C THR A 30 21.10 -13.88 14.73
N ALA A 31 21.34 -15.12 15.17
CA ALA A 31 22.00 -15.39 16.44
C ALA A 31 23.44 -14.84 16.47
N VAL A 32 24.20 -15.02 15.37
CA VAL A 32 25.55 -14.44 15.23
C VAL A 32 25.49 -12.91 15.30
N ALA A 33 24.59 -12.28 14.55
CA ALA A 33 24.44 -10.83 14.52
C ALA A 33 24.07 -10.25 15.89
N GLY A 34 23.14 -10.89 16.62
CA GLY A 34 22.75 -10.49 17.97
C GLY A 34 23.91 -10.57 18.96
N LYS A 35 24.72 -11.63 18.91
CA LYS A 35 25.89 -11.77 19.80
C LYS A 35 26.98 -10.74 19.48
N LEU A 36 27.18 -10.42 18.19
CA LEU A 36 28.08 -9.36 17.75
C LEU A 36 27.64 -7.98 18.24
N ALA A 37 26.34 -7.68 18.20
CA ALA A 37 25.79 -6.44 18.75
C ALA A 37 26.02 -6.34 20.26
N HIS A 38 25.83 -7.43 20.99
CA HIS A 38 26.09 -7.48 22.44
C HIS A 38 27.58 -7.28 22.78
N ILE A 39 28.50 -7.88 22.02
CA ILE A 39 29.94 -7.66 22.19
C ILE A 39 30.29 -6.18 21.92
N LYS A 40 29.74 -5.58 20.86
CA LYS A 40 29.97 -4.16 20.55
C LYS A 40 29.51 -3.26 21.71
N GLN A 41 28.37 -3.56 22.33
CA GLN A 41 27.88 -2.82 23.50
C GLN A 41 28.79 -2.99 24.72
N LEU A 42 29.27 -4.21 24.97
CA LEU A 42 30.20 -4.47 26.08
C LEU A 42 31.55 -3.77 25.89
N VAL A 43 32.09 -3.75 24.67
CA VAL A 43 33.33 -3.03 24.32
C VAL A 43 33.14 -1.52 24.45
N ALA A 44 31.97 -1.00 24.06
CA ALA A 44 31.64 0.41 24.21
C ALA A 44 31.41 0.83 25.68
N ALA A 45 31.04 -0.10 26.56
CA ALA A 45 30.80 0.14 27.98
C ALA A 45 32.07 0.02 28.87
N THR A 46 33.21 -0.41 28.31
CA THR A 46 34.48 -0.53 29.05
C THR A 46 35.26 0.80 29.11
N SER A 47 35.47 1.33 30.30
CA SER A 47 36.35 2.49 30.55
C SER A 47 37.84 2.14 30.36
N PRO A 48 38.71 3.11 30.00
CA PRO A 48 40.14 2.87 29.89
C PRO A 48 40.73 2.45 31.25
N GLY A 49 41.23 1.21 31.35
CA GLY A 49 41.95 0.71 32.54
C GLY A 49 41.36 -0.53 33.23
N GLN A 50 40.18 -1.03 32.85
CA GLN A 50 39.67 -2.31 33.36
C GLN A 50 40.14 -3.50 32.51
N ASN A 51 40.80 -4.48 33.13
CA ASN A 51 41.33 -5.66 32.45
C ASN A 51 40.23 -6.74 32.24
N ASN A 52 39.36 -6.51 31.25
CA ASN A 52 38.30 -7.45 30.85
C ASN A 52 38.73 -8.46 29.76
N GLY A 53 40.04 -8.61 29.50
CA GLY A 53 40.57 -9.43 28.40
C GLY A 53 40.01 -10.85 28.35
N GLY A 54 39.96 -11.54 29.50
CA GLY A 54 39.43 -12.91 29.56
C GLY A 54 37.94 -13.03 29.23
N MET A 55 37.11 -12.03 29.58
CA MET A 55 35.67 -12.06 29.32
C MET A 55 35.36 -11.78 27.85
N VAL A 56 36.14 -10.89 27.22
CA VAL A 56 36.08 -10.61 25.78
C VAL A 56 36.53 -11.82 24.97
N ASP A 57 37.63 -12.47 25.37
CA ASP A 57 38.16 -13.67 24.69
C ASP A 57 37.16 -14.84 24.68
N ILE A 58 36.47 -15.09 25.81
CA ILE A 58 35.42 -16.12 25.91
C ILE A 58 34.25 -15.81 24.96
N GLN A 59 33.84 -14.55 24.85
CA GLN A 59 32.75 -14.16 23.95
C GLN A 59 33.15 -14.20 22.47
N VAL A 60 34.40 -13.84 22.14
CA VAL A 60 34.96 -13.99 20.79
C VAL A 60 35.04 -15.47 20.40
N ALA A 61 35.48 -16.35 21.29
CA ALA A 61 35.46 -17.80 21.06
C ALA A 61 34.04 -18.33 20.82
N THR A 62 33.07 -17.84 21.59
CA THR A 62 31.64 -18.17 21.42
C THR A 62 31.13 -17.75 20.05
N VAL A 63 31.43 -16.52 19.61
CA VAL A 63 31.03 -16.03 18.27
C VAL A 63 31.71 -16.82 17.17
N LYS A 64 32.99 -17.18 17.29
CA LYS A 64 33.68 -18.05 16.33
C LYS A 64 32.96 -19.40 16.19
N GLY A 65 32.51 -20.00 17.29
CA GLY A 65 31.72 -21.24 17.27
C GLY A 65 30.33 -21.08 16.64
N MET A 66 29.68 -19.92 16.82
CA MET A 66 28.40 -19.61 16.16
C MET A 66 28.58 -19.37 14.65
N VAL A 67 29.65 -18.69 14.24
CA VAL A 67 29.99 -18.47 12.83
C VAL A 67 30.33 -19.79 12.15
N ALA A 68 31.04 -20.70 12.82
CA ALA A 68 31.32 -22.04 12.30
C ALA A 68 30.01 -22.82 12.05
N ARG A 69 29.09 -22.82 13.03
CA ARG A 69 27.76 -23.43 12.86
C ARG A 69 26.95 -22.81 11.73
N ALA A 70 26.93 -21.49 11.62
CA ALA A 70 26.24 -20.80 10.52
C ALA A 70 26.87 -21.15 9.15
N LYS A 71 28.19 -21.29 9.07
CA LYS A 71 28.88 -21.76 7.85
C LYS A 71 28.48 -23.19 7.51
N ASP A 72 28.41 -24.09 8.49
CA ASP A 72 27.99 -25.47 8.29
C ASP A 72 26.54 -25.56 7.82
N ASP A 73 25.63 -24.77 8.41
CA ASP A 73 24.22 -24.71 8.00
C ASP A 73 24.08 -24.19 6.56
N ILE A 74 24.87 -23.18 6.17
CA ILE A 74 24.93 -22.68 4.79
C ILE A 74 25.46 -23.76 3.84
N GLN A 75 26.49 -24.51 4.24
CA GLN A 75 27.04 -25.59 3.41
C GLN A 75 26.06 -26.76 3.26
N LYS A 76 25.35 -27.13 4.33
CA LYS A 76 24.28 -28.13 4.29
C LYS A 76 23.17 -27.68 3.36
N PHE A 77 22.69 -26.44 3.47
CA PHE A 77 21.69 -25.89 2.56
C PHE A 77 22.16 -25.91 1.10
N LYS A 78 23.40 -25.46 0.83
CA LYS A 78 23.98 -25.52 -0.53
C LYS A 78 24.03 -26.95 -1.08
N SER A 79 24.35 -27.91 -0.23
CA SER A 79 24.41 -29.34 -0.59
C SER A 79 23.01 -29.91 -0.85
N SER A 80 22.02 -29.61 0.00
CA SER A 80 20.61 -29.98 -0.20
C SER A 80 20.06 -29.41 -1.51
N VAL A 81 20.34 -28.14 -1.81
CA VAL A 81 19.91 -27.49 -3.06
C VAL A 81 20.58 -28.14 -4.27
N LYS A 82 21.87 -28.46 -4.18
CA LYS A 82 22.61 -29.15 -5.25
C LYS A 82 22.04 -30.55 -5.50
N GLN A 83 21.79 -31.33 -4.45
CA GLN A 83 21.19 -32.66 -4.54
C GLN A 83 19.79 -32.59 -5.14
N ALA A 84 18.93 -31.68 -4.66
CA ALA A 84 17.59 -31.49 -5.21
C ALA A 84 17.62 -31.05 -6.68
N ALA A 85 18.62 -30.27 -7.09
CA ALA A 85 18.82 -29.88 -8.49
C ALA A 85 19.28 -31.06 -9.35
N GLU A 86 20.16 -31.93 -8.83
CA GLU A 86 20.64 -33.14 -9.51
C GLU A 86 19.53 -34.20 -9.66
N GLU A 87 18.75 -34.44 -8.60
CA GLU A 87 17.58 -35.35 -8.60
C GLU A 87 16.49 -34.84 -9.57
N ARG A 88 16.24 -33.53 -9.62
CA ARG A 88 15.31 -32.92 -10.59
C ARG A 88 15.83 -32.90 -12.03
N ALA A 89 17.15 -32.79 -12.22
CA ALA A 89 17.75 -32.93 -13.54
C ALA A 89 17.57 -34.34 -14.12
N GLN A 90 17.51 -35.36 -13.25
CA GLN A 90 17.28 -36.76 -13.63
C GLN A 90 15.79 -37.10 -13.82
N SER A 91 14.87 -36.42 -13.12
CA SER A 91 13.42 -36.72 -13.17
C SER A 91 12.66 -36.03 -14.31
N GLY A 92 13.29 -35.12 -15.06
CA GLY A 92 12.68 -34.44 -16.21
C GLY A 92 11.56 -33.45 -15.86
N ALA A 93 11.20 -33.29 -14.58
CA ALA A 93 10.23 -32.33 -14.09
C ALA A 93 10.93 -31.02 -13.68
N LEU A 94 10.56 -29.93 -14.36
CA LEU A 94 11.14 -28.58 -14.29
C LEU A 94 12.60 -28.45 -14.75
N ASN A 95 12.78 -28.42 -16.07
CA ASN A 95 14.00 -27.93 -16.66
C ASN A 95 14.08 -26.40 -16.50
N VAL A 96 14.81 -25.92 -15.49
CA VAL A 96 15.11 -24.49 -15.26
C VAL A 96 15.67 -23.80 -16.51
N ASN A 97 16.35 -24.55 -17.40
CA ASN A 97 16.85 -24.01 -18.68
C ASN A 97 15.75 -23.87 -19.74
N VAL A 98 14.64 -24.61 -19.66
CA VAL A 98 13.43 -24.37 -20.48
C VAL A 98 12.70 -23.13 -19.96
N PHE A 99 12.58 -22.98 -18.64
CA PHE A 99 12.01 -21.79 -18.01
C PHE A 99 12.78 -20.51 -18.39
N ARG A 100 14.11 -20.49 -18.21
CA ARG A 100 14.96 -19.37 -18.64
C ARG A 100 14.88 -19.11 -20.15
N ARG A 101 14.87 -20.15 -20.99
CA ARG A 101 14.75 -19.97 -22.44
C ARG A 101 13.42 -19.36 -22.85
N ARG A 102 12.31 -19.74 -22.22
CA ARG A 102 11.00 -19.12 -22.48
C ARG A 102 10.97 -17.66 -22.07
N MET A 103 11.47 -17.34 -20.87
CA MET A 103 11.54 -15.95 -20.41
C MET A 103 12.53 -15.10 -21.20
N ALA A 104 13.49 -15.70 -21.90
CA ALA A 104 14.49 -15.00 -22.72
C ALA A 104 14.07 -14.80 -24.18
N ASN A 105 13.03 -15.50 -24.67
CA ASN A 105 12.56 -15.40 -26.05
C ASN A 105 11.07 -15.08 -26.10
N ASP A 106 10.71 -13.92 -26.65
CA ASP A 106 9.32 -13.49 -26.74
C ASP A 106 8.58 -14.09 -27.95
N ASP A 107 8.10 -15.33 -27.81
CA ASP A 107 7.25 -15.97 -28.82
C ASP A 107 5.81 -15.40 -28.77
N LYS A 108 5.52 -14.44 -29.65
CA LYS A 108 4.18 -13.80 -29.75
C LYS A 108 3.05 -14.75 -30.17
N SER A 109 3.34 -15.99 -30.60
CA SER A 109 2.30 -16.99 -30.90
C SER A 109 1.71 -17.62 -29.63
N ARG A 110 2.38 -17.42 -28.48
CA ARG A 110 1.99 -17.93 -27.16
C ARG A 110 1.21 -16.90 -26.36
N SER A 111 0.47 -17.37 -25.36
CA SER A 111 -0.22 -16.45 -24.47
C SER A 111 0.78 -15.61 -23.67
N LEU A 112 0.36 -14.43 -23.22
CA LEU A 112 1.23 -13.57 -22.42
C LEU A 112 1.66 -14.26 -21.12
N TYR A 113 0.76 -15.03 -20.51
CA TYR A 113 1.04 -15.96 -19.41
C TYR A 113 2.23 -16.88 -19.70
N GLU A 114 2.25 -17.57 -20.85
CA GLU A 114 3.35 -18.47 -21.22
C GLU A 114 4.64 -17.70 -21.46
N ARG A 115 4.55 -16.52 -22.08
CA ARG A 115 5.68 -15.64 -22.43
C ARG A 115 6.38 -15.07 -21.19
N ILE A 116 5.63 -14.77 -20.12
CA ILE A 116 6.22 -14.30 -18.84
C ILE A 116 6.71 -15.45 -17.95
N GLY A 117 6.48 -16.72 -18.33
CA GLY A 117 7.01 -17.89 -17.62
C GLY A 117 5.98 -18.71 -16.83
N GLY A 118 4.68 -18.43 -16.97
CA GLY A 118 3.60 -19.20 -16.35
C GLY A 118 3.49 -19.06 -14.82
N ASP A 119 2.82 -20.02 -14.18
CA ASP A 119 2.42 -19.92 -12.76
C ASP A 119 3.61 -19.62 -11.83
N LEU A 120 4.73 -20.33 -11.97
CA LEU A 120 5.91 -20.13 -11.11
C LEU A 120 6.45 -18.70 -11.20
N ALA A 121 6.51 -18.13 -12.41
CA ALA A 121 6.98 -16.77 -12.62
C ALA A 121 6.01 -15.74 -12.05
N ILE A 122 4.70 -15.97 -12.22
CA ILE A 122 3.64 -15.12 -11.67
C ILE A 122 3.66 -15.14 -10.14
N GLU A 123 3.69 -16.32 -9.53
CA GLU A 123 3.76 -16.48 -8.07
C GLU A 123 4.97 -15.74 -7.50
N THR A 124 6.13 -15.93 -8.10
CA THR A 124 7.37 -15.27 -7.67
C THR A 124 7.28 -13.75 -7.86
N ALA A 125 6.74 -13.28 -8.99
CA ALA A 125 6.57 -11.86 -9.25
C ALA A 125 5.61 -11.21 -8.27
N VAL A 126 4.50 -11.88 -7.94
CA VAL A 126 3.52 -11.42 -6.95
C VAL A 126 4.16 -11.34 -5.57
N ASP A 127 4.90 -12.37 -5.16
CA ASP A 127 5.57 -12.35 -3.85
C ASP A 127 6.61 -11.24 -3.73
N LEU A 128 7.39 -11.00 -4.80
CA LEU A 128 8.37 -9.92 -4.86
C LEU A 128 7.72 -8.53 -4.92
N MET A 129 6.62 -8.38 -5.66
CA MET A 129 5.88 -7.11 -5.72
C MET A 129 5.32 -6.77 -4.33
N TYR A 130 4.63 -7.70 -3.67
CA TYR A 130 4.07 -7.44 -2.35
C TYR A 130 5.13 -7.26 -1.26
N SER A 131 6.32 -7.87 -1.36
CA SER A 131 7.39 -7.64 -0.40
C SER A 131 7.92 -6.20 -0.46
N LYS A 132 7.87 -5.58 -1.64
CA LYS A 132 8.20 -4.16 -1.83
C LYS A 132 7.02 -3.26 -1.48
N ALA A 133 5.79 -3.62 -1.87
CA ALA A 133 4.59 -2.80 -1.65
C ALA A 133 4.28 -2.57 -0.16
N VAL A 134 4.57 -3.55 0.71
CA VAL A 134 4.40 -3.38 2.17
C VAL A 134 5.41 -2.41 2.79
N THR A 135 6.43 -2.00 2.04
CA THR A 135 7.45 -1.03 2.47
C THR A 135 7.44 0.28 1.67
N ASP A 136 6.76 0.32 0.52
CA ASP A 136 6.60 1.51 -0.30
C ASP A 136 5.60 2.46 0.35
N SER A 137 6.01 3.70 0.60
CA SER A 137 5.20 4.69 1.32
C SER A 137 3.87 4.98 0.62
N ARG A 138 3.80 4.82 -0.71
CA ARG A 138 2.61 5.10 -1.54
C ARG A 138 1.54 4.02 -1.47
N THR A 139 1.90 2.81 -1.03
CA THR A 139 0.99 1.65 -1.04
C THR A 139 0.81 1.00 0.32
N ARG A 140 1.75 1.21 1.23
CA ARG A 140 1.81 0.53 2.53
C ARG A 140 0.54 0.70 3.36
N ALA A 141 -0.07 1.89 3.38
CA ALA A 141 -1.25 2.18 4.19
C ALA A 141 -2.42 1.19 3.89
N TYR A 142 -2.55 0.75 2.65
CA TYR A 142 -3.58 -0.20 2.21
C TYR A 142 -3.27 -1.66 2.55
N LEU A 143 -2.00 -1.98 2.82
CA LEU A 143 -1.48 -3.34 2.95
C LEU A 143 -1.15 -3.76 4.40
N GLU A 144 -1.40 -2.89 5.37
CA GLU A 144 -1.28 -3.21 6.80
C GLU A 144 -2.43 -4.11 7.26
N LYS A 145 -2.36 -5.39 6.85
CA LYS A 145 -3.34 -6.43 7.17
C LYS A 145 -2.67 -7.60 7.89
N SER A 146 -3.48 -8.44 8.54
CA SER A 146 -2.97 -9.65 9.19
C SER A 146 -2.27 -10.57 8.18
N PRO A 147 -1.25 -11.35 8.61
CA PRO A 147 -0.53 -12.27 7.71
C PRO A 147 -1.46 -13.22 6.95
N LYS A 148 -2.53 -13.70 7.59
CA LYS A 148 -3.56 -14.54 6.97
C LYS A 148 -4.33 -13.82 5.86
N LYS A 149 -4.70 -12.56 6.07
CA LYS A 149 -5.37 -11.74 5.05
C LYS A 149 -4.41 -11.44 3.89
N MET A 150 -3.15 -11.12 4.16
CA MET A 150 -2.13 -10.90 3.13
C MET A 150 -1.90 -12.15 2.28
N ALA A 151 -1.83 -13.35 2.87
CA ALA A 151 -1.72 -14.59 2.12
C ALA A 151 -2.91 -14.82 1.16
N ARG A 152 -4.14 -14.48 1.60
CA ARG A 152 -5.34 -14.55 0.76
C ARG A 152 -5.30 -13.55 -0.40
N ILE A 153 -4.86 -12.32 -0.13
CA ILE A 153 -4.72 -11.25 -1.15
C ILE A 153 -3.70 -11.69 -2.21
N LYS A 154 -2.53 -12.18 -1.80
CA LYS A 154 -1.50 -12.72 -2.72
C LYS A 154 -2.03 -13.84 -3.61
N LYS A 155 -2.72 -14.82 -3.02
CA LYS A 155 -3.36 -15.92 -3.78
C LYS A 155 -4.34 -15.39 -4.82
N LYS A 156 -5.16 -14.39 -4.47
CA LYS A 156 -6.11 -13.77 -5.40
C LYS A 156 -5.41 -12.98 -6.51
N MET A 157 -4.29 -12.32 -6.22
CA MET A 157 -3.47 -11.65 -7.23
C MET A 157 -2.85 -12.64 -8.22
N VAL A 158 -2.35 -13.79 -7.75
CA VAL A 158 -1.85 -14.86 -8.64
C VAL A 158 -2.97 -15.39 -9.55
N GLN A 159 -4.15 -15.66 -8.98
CA GLN A 159 -5.32 -16.09 -9.76
C GLN A 159 -5.72 -15.06 -10.82
N PHE A 160 -5.76 -13.78 -10.43
CA PHE A 160 -6.03 -12.66 -11.33
C PHE A 160 -5.02 -12.62 -12.48
N LEU A 161 -3.73 -12.55 -12.19
CA LEU A 161 -2.68 -12.46 -13.22
C LEU A 161 -2.65 -13.70 -14.13
N SER A 162 -2.78 -14.90 -13.55
CA SER A 162 -2.78 -16.14 -14.31
C SER A 162 -3.92 -16.16 -15.33
N GLY A 163 -5.15 -15.84 -14.92
CA GLY A 163 -6.28 -15.80 -15.84
C GLY A 163 -6.26 -14.61 -16.80
N PHE A 164 -5.94 -13.42 -16.29
CA PHE A 164 -5.99 -12.17 -17.06
C PHE A 164 -4.94 -12.11 -18.18
N LEU A 165 -3.82 -12.83 -18.03
CA LEU A 165 -2.76 -12.91 -19.04
C LEU A 165 -2.91 -14.12 -19.99
N GLY A 166 -4.03 -14.86 -19.92
CA GLY A 166 -4.34 -15.98 -20.81
C GLY A 166 -3.77 -17.33 -20.34
N GLY A 167 -3.60 -17.50 -19.03
CA GLY A 167 -3.29 -18.78 -18.38
C GLY A 167 -4.55 -19.60 -18.07
N PRO A 168 -4.40 -20.74 -17.39
CA PRO A 168 -5.48 -21.71 -17.18
C PRO A 168 -6.45 -21.33 -16.04
N GLN A 169 -6.08 -20.38 -15.19
CA GLN A 169 -6.93 -19.94 -14.08
C GLN A 169 -8.04 -19.01 -14.58
N THR A 170 -9.19 -19.01 -13.91
CA THR A 170 -10.24 -18.01 -14.16
C THR A 170 -10.27 -17.00 -13.02
N TYR A 171 -10.56 -15.75 -13.37
CA TYR A 171 -10.77 -14.69 -12.39
C TYR A 171 -11.90 -13.78 -12.87
N ASP A 172 -12.83 -13.50 -11.97
CA ASP A 172 -13.91 -12.56 -12.25
C ASP A 172 -13.39 -11.12 -12.11
N VAL A 173 -13.07 -10.52 -13.25
CA VAL A 173 -12.59 -9.13 -13.32
C VAL A 173 -13.66 -8.11 -12.90
N THR A 174 -14.95 -8.47 -12.93
CA THR A 174 -16.03 -7.56 -12.54
C THR A 174 -16.00 -7.24 -11.05
N ALA A 175 -15.43 -8.14 -10.24
CA ALA A 175 -15.24 -7.94 -8.81
C ALA A 175 -14.13 -6.93 -8.46
N LEU A 176 -13.26 -6.55 -9.41
CA LEU A 176 -12.18 -5.59 -9.13
C LEU A 176 -12.75 -4.26 -8.65
N LYS A 177 -13.83 -3.79 -9.27
CA LYS A 177 -14.40 -2.49 -8.94
C LYS A 177 -14.95 -2.45 -7.52
N SER A 178 -15.82 -3.40 -7.16
CA SER A 178 -16.46 -3.43 -5.85
C SER A 178 -15.46 -3.62 -4.70
N VAL A 179 -14.40 -4.40 -4.91
CA VAL A 179 -13.38 -4.64 -3.89
C VAL A 179 -12.54 -3.40 -3.58
N HIS A 180 -12.31 -2.53 -4.58
CA HIS A 180 -11.42 -1.36 -4.43
C HIS A 180 -12.17 -0.03 -4.28
N TYR A 181 -13.50 -0.03 -4.42
CA TYR A 181 -14.30 1.19 -4.46
C TYR A 181 -14.10 2.06 -3.19
N GLU A 182 -14.18 1.47 -2.01
CA GLU A 182 -14.00 2.20 -0.74
C GLU A 182 -12.54 2.37 -0.31
N MET A 183 -11.57 2.09 -1.20
CA MET A 183 -10.15 2.13 -0.83
C MET A 183 -9.45 3.45 -1.17
N ASN A 184 -10.15 4.50 -1.63
CA ASN A 184 -9.56 5.80 -1.97
C ASN A 184 -8.26 5.70 -2.81
N ILE A 185 -8.20 4.72 -3.72
CA ILE A 185 -7.04 4.46 -4.56
C ILE A 185 -7.06 5.44 -5.74
N THR A 186 -6.04 6.31 -5.80
CA THR A 186 -5.84 7.28 -6.86
C THR A 186 -5.04 6.68 -8.01
N ASP A 187 -4.93 7.41 -9.13
CA ASP A 187 -4.00 7.03 -10.21
C ASP A 187 -2.54 6.95 -9.74
N TYR A 188 -2.16 7.79 -8.78
CA TYR A 188 -0.84 7.78 -8.16
C TYR A 188 -0.54 6.46 -7.44
N HIS A 189 -1.50 5.95 -6.65
CA HIS A 189 -1.37 4.66 -5.96
C HIS A 189 -1.34 3.49 -6.96
N PHE A 190 -2.12 3.57 -8.04
CA PHE A 190 -2.14 2.56 -9.08
C PHE A 190 -0.82 2.51 -9.86
N ASP A 191 -0.25 3.66 -10.20
CA ASP A 191 1.05 3.77 -10.87
C ASP A 191 2.17 3.17 -10.02
N ALA A 192 2.16 3.41 -8.71
CA ALA A 192 3.09 2.78 -7.78
C ALA A 192 3.04 1.25 -7.86
N ILE A 193 1.84 0.65 -7.91
CA ILE A 193 1.71 -0.81 -8.08
C ILE A 193 2.28 -1.29 -9.43
N LEU A 194 2.05 -0.56 -10.53
CA LEU A 194 2.64 -0.91 -11.82
C LEU A 194 4.18 -0.84 -11.81
N GLU A 195 4.76 0.19 -11.21
CA GLU A 195 6.21 0.32 -11.04
C GLU A 195 6.80 -0.82 -10.20
N LEU A 196 6.10 -1.23 -9.14
CA LEU A 196 6.51 -2.35 -8.29
C LEU A 196 6.42 -3.69 -9.04
N PHE A 197 5.45 -3.85 -9.93
CA PHE A 197 5.40 -4.99 -10.85
C PHE A 197 6.55 -4.95 -11.86
N ASP A 198 6.81 -3.80 -12.48
CA ASP A 198 7.91 -3.63 -13.44
C ASP A 198 9.25 -4.04 -12.81
N GLY A 199 9.57 -3.47 -11.64
CA GLY A 199 10.79 -3.81 -10.92
C GLY A 199 10.85 -5.28 -10.46
N SER A 200 9.71 -5.96 -10.32
CA SER A 200 9.66 -7.39 -9.99
C SER A 200 9.87 -8.26 -11.22
N PHE A 201 9.31 -7.88 -12.36
CA PHE A 201 9.54 -8.54 -13.65
C PHE A 201 11.00 -8.39 -14.12
N VAL A 202 11.59 -7.21 -13.94
CA VAL A 202 13.03 -6.97 -14.22
C VAL A 202 13.91 -7.87 -13.37
N ALA A 203 13.64 -7.98 -12.06
CA ALA A 203 14.41 -8.84 -11.16
C ALA A 203 14.34 -10.34 -11.53
N LEU A 204 13.26 -10.74 -12.21
CA LEU A 204 13.07 -12.10 -12.71
C LEU A 204 13.67 -12.33 -14.10
N ASN A 205 14.30 -11.33 -14.71
CA ASN A 205 14.85 -11.38 -16.06
C ASN A 205 13.79 -11.78 -17.11
N MET A 206 12.57 -11.27 -16.96
CA MET A 206 11.54 -11.40 -18.00
C MET A 206 11.94 -10.65 -19.26
N HIS A 207 11.60 -11.19 -20.43
CA HIS A 207 11.87 -10.52 -21.70
C HIS A 207 11.24 -9.11 -21.71
N PRO A 208 11.96 -8.06 -22.14
CA PRO A 208 11.48 -6.67 -22.09
C PRO A 208 10.10 -6.47 -22.72
N THR A 209 9.84 -7.08 -23.87
CA THR A 209 8.55 -6.95 -24.57
C THR A 209 7.42 -7.75 -23.92
N ALA A 210 7.71 -8.87 -23.24
CA ALA A 210 6.69 -9.62 -22.49
C ALA A 210 6.31 -8.86 -21.22
N LYS A 211 7.29 -8.26 -20.56
CA LYS A 211 7.09 -7.35 -19.42
C LYS A 211 6.22 -6.15 -19.81
N GLU A 212 6.57 -5.46 -20.90
CA GLU A 212 5.82 -4.29 -21.40
C GLU A 212 4.36 -4.65 -21.72
N ASP A 213 4.14 -5.75 -22.46
CA ASP A 213 2.79 -6.22 -22.76
C ASP A 213 1.99 -6.55 -21.48
N ALA A 214 2.63 -7.10 -20.45
CA ALA A 214 2.00 -7.39 -19.16
C ALA A 214 1.61 -6.11 -18.40
N LEU A 215 2.46 -5.09 -18.39
CA LEU A 215 2.16 -3.80 -17.80
C LEU A 215 1.04 -3.07 -18.56
N ILE A 216 1.05 -3.11 -19.89
CA ILE A 216 -0.03 -2.58 -20.73
C ILE A 216 -1.35 -3.31 -20.44
N ALA A 217 -1.31 -4.64 -20.31
CA ALA A 217 -2.50 -5.42 -19.94
C ALA A 217 -3.02 -4.98 -18.57
N LEU A 218 -2.16 -4.92 -17.55
CA LEU A 218 -2.52 -4.46 -16.21
C LEU A 218 -3.09 -3.05 -16.19
N GLY A 219 -2.55 -2.14 -17.02
CA GLY A 219 -3.08 -0.78 -17.17
C GLY A 219 -4.56 -0.72 -17.59
N LYS A 220 -5.11 -1.78 -18.21
CA LYS A 220 -6.52 -1.83 -18.63
C LYS A 220 -7.50 -1.86 -17.46
N VAL A 221 -7.13 -2.40 -16.31
CA VAL A 221 -8.01 -2.47 -15.12
C VAL A 221 -7.95 -1.23 -14.23
N ARG A 222 -7.16 -0.21 -14.61
CA ARG A 222 -7.03 1.05 -13.86
C ARG A 222 -8.37 1.64 -13.50
N ARG A 223 -9.27 1.75 -14.49
CA ARG A 223 -10.59 2.37 -14.30
C ARG A 223 -11.48 1.63 -13.31
N ASP A 224 -11.28 0.33 -13.15
CA ASP A 224 -12.05 -0.46 -12.18
C ASP A 224 -11.53 -0.22 -10.78
N ILE A 225 -10.21 -0.11 -10.62
CA ILE A 225 -9.55 0.09 -9.32
C ILE A 225 -9.66 1.54 -8.82
N THR A 226 -9.49 2.54 -9.69
CA THR A 226 -9.55 3.96 -9.31
C THR A 226 -10.96 4.55 -9.35
N ALA A 227 -11.96 3.72 -9.70
CA ALA A 227 -13.34 4.16 -9.91
C ALA A 227 -13.94 4.82 -8.66
N GLY A 228 -13.72 4.23 -7.49
CA GLY A 228 -14.30 4.70 -6.24
C GLY A 228 -13.82 6.09 -5.88
N CYS A 229 -12.50 6.28 -5.83
CA CYS A 229 -11.88 7.59 -5.63
C CYS A 229 -12.39 8.63 -6.64
N THR A 230 -12.41 8.28 -7.93
CA THR A 230 -12.88 9.18 -9.00
C THR A 230 -14.34 9.60 -8.79
N VAL A 231 -15.23 8.64 -8.50
CA VAL A 231 -16.66 8.90 -8.31
C VAL A 231 -16.89 9.76 -7.06
N ARG A 232 -16.26 9.39 -5.94
CA ARG A 232 -16.36 10.10 -4.65
C ARG A 232 -15.87 11.56 -4.76
N MET A 233 -14.76 11.80 -5.46
CA MET A 233 -14.29 13.17 -5.72
C MET A 233 -15.22 13.98 -6.63
N GLU A 234 -15.82 13.38 -7.66
CA GLU A 234 -16.79 14.08 -8.52
C GLU A 234 -18.09 14.39 -7.77
N ARG A 235 -18.56 13.47 -6.91
CA ARG A 235 -19.70 13.69 -6.01
C ARG A 235 -19.46 14.90 -5.09
N ALA A 236 -18.32 14.94 -4.42
CA ALA A 236 -17.94 16.07 -3.57
C ALA A 236 -17.89 17.39 -4.36
N ARG A 237 -17.25 17.38 -5.53
CA ARG A 237 -17.14 18.55 -6.41
C ARG A 237 -18.50 19.09 -6.84
N ALA A 238 -19.41 18.22 -7.25
CA ALA A 238 -20.71 18.62 -7.76
C ALA A 238 -21.55 19.31 -6.67
N ARG A 239 -21.48 18.79 -5.43
CA ARG A 239 -22.09 19.42 -4.25
C ARG A 239 -21.48 20.79 -3.91
N VAL A 240 -20.16 20.95 -4.01
CA VAL A 240 -19.50 22.27 -3.81
C VAL A 240 -20.02 23.30 -4.81
N LYS A 241 -20.24 22.91 -6.07
CA LYS A 241 -20.82 23.81 -7.09
C LYS A 241 -22.28 24.17 -6.80
N GLY A 242 -23.03 23.28 -6.15
CA GLY A 242 -24.45 23.47 -5.84
C GLY A 242 -24.74 24.22 -4.54
N GLY A 243 -23.95 24.00 -3.48
CA GLY A 243 -24.22 24.48 -2.12
C GLY A 243 -23.12 25.32 -1.45
N GLY A 244 -21.95 25.49 -2.09
CA GLY A 244 -20.81 26.20 -1.50
C GLY A 244 -20.17 25.45 -0.32
N ALA A 245 -19.18 26.07 0.35
CA ALA A 245 -18.55 25.48 1.53
C ALA A 245 -19.54 25.37 2.71
N ASP A 246 -20.42 26.36 2.86
CA ASP A 246 -21.43 26.48 3.94
C ASP A 246 -22.34 25.24 4.07
N PHE A 247 -22.58 24.50 2.98
CA PHE A 247 -23.32 23.25 3.02
C PHE A 247 -22.68 22.25 4.00
N MET A 248 -21.36 22.11 3.96
CA MET A 248 -20.62 21.15 4.79
C MET A 248 -20.56 21.57 6.25
N TYR A 249 -20.41 22.88 6.50
CA TYR A 249 -20.55 23.43 7.83
C TYR A 249 -21.89 23.04 8.45
N GLY A 250 -22.98 23.12 7.68
CA GLY A 250 -24.31 22.66 8.10
C GLY A 250 -24.39 21.15 8.38
N GLN A 251 -23.86 20.31 7.48
CA GLN A 251 -23.87 18.85 7.65
C GLN A 251 -23.12 18.39 8.91
N LEU A 252 -22.00 19.04 9.22
CA LEU A 252 -21.23 18.81 10.44
C LEU A 252 -21.79 19.53 11.67
N LYS A 253 -23.04 20.01 11.61
CA LYS A 253 -23.72 20.71 12.72
C LYS A 253 -22.93 21.94 13.23
N GLY A 254 -22.27 22.63 12.32
CA GLY A 254 -21.49 23.83 12.58
C GLY A 254 -20.17 23.54 13.32
N LYS A 255 -19.71 24.54 14.07
CA LYS A 255 -18.43 24.50 14.77
C LYS A 255 -18.39 23.40 15.83
N GLU A 256 -19.52 23.15 16.49
CA GLU A 256 -19.65 22.16 17.54
C GLU A 256 -19.32 20.76 17.02
N GLY A 257 -19.90 20.35 15.89
CA GLY A 257 -19.61 19.02 15.34
C GLY A 257 -18.24 18.92 14.68
N ILE A 258 -17.68 20.01 14.14
CA ILE A 258 -16.26 20.06 13.72
C ILE A 258 -15.34 19.87 14.93
N SER A 259 -15.65 20.52 16.05
CA SER A 259 -14.87 20.39 17.29
C SER A 259 -14.95 18.98 17.85
N GLU A 260 -16.14 18.38 17.87
CA GLU A 260 -16.35 16.98 18.26
C GLU A 260 -15.57 16.01 17.36
N PHE A 261 -15.60 16.23 16.04
CA PHE A 261 -14.79 15.47 15.10
C PHE A 261 -13.29 15.59 15.41
N MET A 262 -12.80 16.80 15.67
CA MET A 262 -11.39 17.02 16.01
C MET A 262 -11.00 16.34 17.31
N ASP A 263 -11.82 16.43 18.37
CA ASP A 263 -11.55 15.73 19.62
C ASP A 263 -11.44 14.21 19.39
N ARG A 264 -12.40 13.63 18.66
CA ARG A 264 -12.41 12.18 18.37
C ARG A 264 -11.29 11.75 17.43
N LEU A 265 -10.89 12.60 16.49
CA LEU A 265 -9.76 12.37 15.59
C LEU A 265 -8.46 12.29 16.39
N TYR A 266 -8.24 13.22 17.33
CA TYR A 266 -7.04 13.22 18.16
C TYR A 266 -6.99 12.06 19.16
N GLU A 267 -8.14 11.56 19.64
CA GLU A 267 -8.20 10.28 20.37
C GLU A 267 -7.76 9.11 19.47
N THR A 268 -8.22 9.08 18.21
CA THR A 268 -7.87 8.04 17.23
C THR A 268 -6.37 8.07 16.91
N ILE A 269 -5.83 9.25 16.60
CA ILE A 269 -4.42 9.48 16.28
C ILE A 269 -3.50 9.06 17.44
N GLN A 270 -3.90 9.29 18.69
CA GLN A 270 -3.10 8.91 19.85
C GLN A 270 -2.99 7.39 20.03
N ILE A 271 -3.98 6.63 19.54
CA ILE A 271 -3.97 5.18 19.54
C ILE A 271 -3.24 4.63 18.31
N ASP A 272 -3.26 5.36 17.19
CA ASP A 272 -2.57 4.97 15.96
C ASP A 272 -1.05 5.07 16.11
N ASN A 273 -0.39 3.92 16.21
CA ASN A 273 1.07 3.82 16.27
C ASN A 273 1.79 4.45 15.06
N ARG A 274 1.10 4.63 13.94
CA ARG A 274 1.63 5.22 12.70
C ARG A 274 1.72 6.74 12.81
N LEU A 275 0.79 7.38 13.53
CA LEU A 275 0.67 8.84 13.60
C LEU A 275 1.07 9.42 14.96
N LYS A 276 0.84 8.71 16.07
CA LYS A 276 0.98 9.25 17.43
C LYS A 276 2.35 9.88 17.74
N THR A 277 3.42 9.41 17.11
CA THR A 277 4.77 9.93 17.32
C THR A 277 4.94 11.37 16.83
N PHE A 278 4.18 11.79 15.83
CA PHE A 278 4.21 13.17 15.30
C PHE A 278 3.60 14.21 16.24
N PHE A 279 2.92 13.75 17.31
CA PHE A 279 2.15 14.57 18.24
C PHE A 279 2.61 14.46 19.70
N LYS A 280 3.60 13.60 20.01
CA LYS A 280 4.01 13.27 21.39
C LYS A 280 4.59 14.46 22.19
N ASP A 281 5.37 15.32 21.53
CA ASP A 281 6.07 16.45 22.17
C ASP A 281 5.45 17.82 21.82
N LYS A 282 4.30 17.80 21.13
CA LYS A 282 3.58 19.01 20.75
C LYS A 282 2.50 19.30 21.77
N SER A 283 2.17 20.57 21.94
CA SER A 283 0.93 20.94 22.62
C SER A 283 -0.24 20.51 21.73
N ILE A 284 -0.70 19.27 21.90
CA ILE A 284 -1.81 18.68 21.13
C ILE A 284 -3.00 19.62 21.13
N GLU A 285 -3.31 20.27 22.26
CA GLU A 285 -4.38 21.25 22.34
C GLU A 285 -4.19 22.45 21.39
N LYS A 286 -2.95 22.96 21.23
CA LYS A 286 -2.67 24.04 20.25
C LYS A 286 -2.77 23.56 18.82
N VAL A 287 -2.28 22.36 18.51
CA VAL A 287 -2.35 21.80 17.14
C VAL A 287 -3.80 21.52 16.78
N LYS A 288 -4.55 20.91 17.69
CA LYS A 288 -5.99 20.65 17.58
C LYS A 288 -6.74 21.95 17.38
N ALA A 289 -6.55 22.97 18.23
CA ALA A 289 -7.21 24.27 18.06
C ALA A 289 -6.91 24.92 16.70
N GLY A 290 -5.64 24.87 16.25
CA GLY A 290 -5.27 25.38 14.94
C GLY A 290 -5.91 24.61 13.78
N GLN A 291 -5.96 23.27 13.87
CA GLN A 291 -6.65 22.44 12.87
C GLN A 291 -8.16 22.61 12.90
N THR A 292 -8.79 22.75 14.08
CA THR A 292 -10.21 23.06 14.21
C THR A 292 -10.55 24.36 13.49
N ALA A 293 -9.75 25.42 13.69
CA ALA A 293 -9.94 26.68 12.99
C ALA A 293 -9.74 26.55 11.47
N TYR A 294 -8.66 25.87 11.06
CA TYR A 294 -8.38 25.62 9.65
C TYR A 294 -9.54 24.89 8.96
N PHE A 295 -10.03 23.81 9.57
CA PHE A 295 -11.13 23.02 9.02
C PHE A 295 -12.44 23.81 9.09
N THR A 296 -12.70 24.55 10.16
CA THR A 296 -13.90 25.39 10.25
C THR A 296 -13.96 26.40 9.12
N GLU A 297 -12.86 27.12 8.83
CA GLU A 297 -12.80 28.04 7.70
C GLU A 297 -12.90 27.31 6.35
N LEU A 298 -12.13 26.23 6.17
CA LEU A 298 -12.14 25.40 4.97
C LEU A 298 -13.55 24.90 4.64
N PHE A 299 -14.37 24.69 5.68
CA PHE A 299 -15.71 24.14 5.61
C PHE A 299 -16.80 25.23 5.53
N GLY A 300 -16.43 26.51 5.42
CA GLY A 300 -17.37 27.62 5.25
C GLY A 300 -17.84 28.27 6.57
N GLY A 301 -17.25 27.90 7.70
CA GLY A 301 -17.48 28.56 8.98
C GLY A 301 -16.83 29.94 9.03
N ALA A 302 -17.35 30.82 9.90
CA ALA A 302 -16.90 32.20 10.04
C ALA A 302 -15.54 32.38 10.77
N GLU A 303 -14.91 31.28 11.18
CA GLU A 303 -13.58 31.34 11.80
C GLU A 303 -12.51 31.64 10.75
N ALA A 304 -11.43 32.28 11.20
CA ALA A 304 -10.31 32.62 10.36
C ALA A 304 -9.03 31.95 10.84
N TYR A 305 -8.33 31.28 9.92
CA TYR A 305 -6.99 30.77 10.05
C TYR A 305 -6.04 31.68 9.27
N ASN A 306 -5.35 32.55 10.01
CA ASN A 306 -4.52 33.60 9.46
C ASN A 306 -3.10 33.08 9.23
N GLY A 307 -2.78 32.66 8.00
CA GLY A 307 -1.39 32.29 7.67
C GLY A 307 -1.22 31.38 6.47
N ASP A 308 -2.29 30.91 5.83
CA ASP A 308 -2.24 30.08 4.62
C ASP A 308 -2.91 30.81 3.46
N GLU A 309 -2.19 31.12 2.38
CA GLU A 309 -2.73 31.79 1.20
C GLU A 309 -3.86 30.99 0.51
N PHE A 310 -3.91 29.67 0.73
CA PHE A 310 -4.99 28.83 0.23
C PHE A 310 -6.35 29.21 0.86
N LEU A 311 -6.33 29.55 2.15
CA LEU A 311 -7.47 30.10 2.86
C LEU A 311 -7.45 31.62 2.68
N LYS A 312 -8.36 32.17 1.87
CA LYS A 312 -8.41 33.60 1.55
C LYS A 312 -8.94 34.45 2.73
N SER A 313 -8.53 34.14 3.95
CA SER A 313 -8.99 34.82 5.15
C SER A 313 -8.53 36.27 5.17
N THR A 314 -9.48 37.19 5.37
CA THR A 314 -9.19 38.63 5.54
C THR A 314 -9.52 39.11 6.95
N SER A 315 -9.93 38.21 7.85
CA SER A 315 -10.35 38.57 9.21
C SER A 315 -9.15 38.70 10.15
N THR A 316 -9.10 39.79 10.92
CA THR A 316 -8.06 40.01 11.93
C THR A 316 -8.32 39.28 13.25
N ASP A 317 -9.53 38.76 13.44
CA ASP A 317 -9.99 38.15 14.71
C ASP A 317 -9.77 36.62 14.76
N GLY A 318 -9.01 36.08 13.80
CA GLY A 318 -8.72 34.65 13.64
C GLY A 318 -7.51 34.11 14.42
N ILE A 319 -7.34 32.79 14.39
CA ILE A 319 -6.13 32.13 14.91
C ILE A 319 -4.96 32.39 13.96
N SER A 320 -3.85 32.91 14.48
CA SER A 320 -2.61 33.02 13.72
C SER A 320 -1.99 31.64 13.48
N GLY A 321 -1.78 31.33 12.22
CA GLY A 321 -1.22 30.09 11.71
C GLY A 321 0.01 30.31 10.84
N ARG A 322 0.42 29.25 10.14
CA ARG A 322 1.48 29.26 9.12
C ARG A 322 0.97 28.50 7.90
N ASP A 323 1.56 28.77 6.75
CA ASP A 323 1.20 28.07 5.52
C ASP A 323 1.51 26.57 5.62
N MET A 324 0.80 25.76 4.84
CA MET A 324 0.89 24.30 4.89
C MET A 324 2.29 23.76 4.61
N VAL A 325 3.08 24.44 3.78
CA VAL A 325 4.46 24.03 3.46
C VAL A 325 5.35 24.27 4.68
N SER A 326 5.33 25.50 5.20
CA SER A 326 6.14 25.94 6.35
C SER A 326 5.85 25.17 7.64
N ILE A 327 4.57 24.87 7.92
CA ILE A 327 4.19 24.16 9.14
C ILE A 327 4.59 22.67 9.12
N HIS A 328 4.64 22.06 7.94
CA HIS A 328 5.01 20.65 7.75
C HIS A 328 6.48 20.45 7.38
N LYS A 329 7.21 21.53 7.12
CA LYS A 329 8.65 21.49 6.82
C LYS A 329 9.41 20.74 7.91
N ASP A 330 10.34 19.89 7.48
CA ASP A 330 11.23 19.09 8.34
C ASP A 330 10.53 18.10 9.28
N LEU A 331 9.20 17.87 9.13
CA LEU A 331 8.49 16.85 9.91
C LEU A 331 8.71 15.43 9.40
N GLY A 332 9.21 15.27 8.17
CA GLY A 332 9.45 13.95 7.56
C GLY A 332 8.16 13.19 7.24
N ILE A 333 7.07 13.91 6.96
CA ILE A 333 5.80 13.32 6.52
C ILE A 333 5.96 12.85 5.07
N ASP A 334 5.66 11.57 4.84
CA ASP A 334 5.63 10.95 3.52
C ASP A 334 4.20 10.54 3.12
N ASP A 335 4.05 9.89 1.97
CA ASP A 335 2.75 9.42 1.47
C ASP A 335 2.05 8.48 2.46
N PHE A 336 2.82 7.62 3.15
CA PHE A 336 2.28 6.65 4.08
C PHE A 336 1.61 7.36 5.26
N ILE A 337 2.29 8.35 5.83
CA ILE A 337 1.76 9.13 6.96
C ILE A 337 0.52 9.93 6.54
N PHE A 338 0.52 10.52 5.35
CA PHE A 338 -0.63 11.26 4.83
C PHE A 338 -1.84 10.37 4.60
N ASP A 339 -1.66 9.21 3.97
CA ASP A 339 -2.76 8.24 3.75
C ASP A 339 -3.30 7.69 5.08
N CYS A 340 -2.42 7.44 6.05
CA CYS A 340 -2.85 7.03 7.39
C CYS A 340 -3.71 8.10 8.06
N PHE A 341 -3.36 9.38 7.90
CA PHE A 341 -4.16 10.49 8.42
C PHE A 341 -5.55 10.55 7.76
N LEU A 342 -5.63 10.42 6.43
CA LEU A 342 -6.93 10.37 5.73
C LEU A 342 -7.78 9.18 6.19
N MET A 343 -7.18 8.00 6.38
CA MET A 343 -7.88 6.82 6.90
C MET A 343 -8.39 7.02 8.32
N ASP A 344 -7.62 7.70 9.18
CA ASP A 344 -8.05 8.02 10.53
C ASP A 344 -9.20 9.05 10.51
N CYS A 345 -9.18 10.05 9.62
CA CYS A 345 -10.32 10.94 9.42
C CYS A 345 -11.60 10.19 9.01
N GLU A 346 -11.53 9.31 8.01
CA GLU A 346 -12.67 8.50 7.56
C GLU A 346 -13.21 7.61 8.68
N LYS A 347 -12.31 6.91 9.39
CA LYS A 347 -12.67 6.06 10.53
C LYS A 347 -13.31 6.87 11.67
N THR A 348 -12.79 8.05 11.96
CA THR A 348 -13.36 8.94 12.98
C THR A 348 -14.76 9.38 12.59
N LEU A 349 -14.98 9.81 11.35
CA LEU A 349 -16.29 10.23 10.86
C LEU A 349 -17.34 9.12 10.95
N SER A 350 -16.99 7.90 10.52
CA SER A 350 -17.88 6.73 10.66
C SER A 350 -18.19 6.40 12.13
N GLY A 351 -17.37 6.86 13.07
CA GLY A 351 -17.54 6.63 14.51
C GLY A 351 -18.36 7.69 15.24
N LEU A 352 -18.73 8.80 14.61
CA LEU A 352 -19.46 9.92 15.23
C LEU A 352 -21.00 9.73 15.27
N GLY A 353 -21.50 8.61 14.74
CA GLY A 353 -22.93 8.29 14.79
C GLY A 353 -23.81 9.16 13.88
N TYR A 354 -23.20 9.75 12.84
CA TYR A 354 -23.94 10.32 11.71
C TYR A 354 -24.62 9.19 10.91
N ASP A 355 -25.66 9.54 10.17
CA ASP A 355 -26.26 8.63 9.19
C ASP A 355 -25.23 8.25 8.11
N ASP A 356 -25.27 7.01 7.61
CA ASP A 356 -24.31 6.51 6.62
C ASP A 356 -24.24 7.42 5.38
N SER A 357 -25.37 8.00 4.97
CA SER A 357 -25.40 8.96 3.85
C SER A 357 -24.59 10.23 4.14
N ILE A 358 -24.66 10.75 5.37
CA ILE A 358 -23.89 11.92 5.80
C ILE A 358 -22.42 11.54 5.94
N VAL A 359 -22.11 10.37 6.48
CA VAL A 359 -20.72 9.88 6.60
C VAL A 359 -20.09 9.79 5.21
N ASP A 360 -20.75 9.18 4.24
CA ASP A 360 -20.26 9.08 2.87
C ASP A 360 -20.03 10.46 2.26
N GLU A 361 -20.96 11.40 2.49
CA GLU A 361 -20.85 12.78 1.99
C GLU A 361 -19.66 13.52 2.60
N VAL A 362 -19.49 13.45 3.92
CA VAL A 362 -18.37 14.10 4.60
C VAL A 362 -17.05 13.45 4.21
N CYS A 363 -16.99 12.12 4.11
CA CYS A 363 -15.77 11.41 3.72
C CYS A 363 -15.35 11.72 2.27
N ASP A 364 -16.30 11.75 1.32
CA ASP A 364 -16.06 12.18 -0.06
C ASP A 364 -15.45 13.59 -0.10
N TRP A 365 -15.96 14.47 0.76
CA TRP A 365 -15.56 15.86 0.79
C TRP A 365 -14.23 16.09 1.50
N VAL A 366 -13.97 15.38 2.61
CA VAL A 366 -12.65 15.34 3.26
C VAL A 366 -11.59 14.88 2.27
N LEU A 367 -11.86 13.83 1.50
CA LEU A 367 -10.95 13.40 0.43
C LEU A 367 -10.74 14.51 -0.62
N PHE A 368 -11.81 15.13 -1.10
CA PHE A 368 -11.75 16.19 -2.10
C PHE A 368 -10.97 17.43 -1.64
N MET A 369 -11.10 17.82 -0.38
CA MET A 369 -10.46 19.04 0.15
C MET A 369 -9.04 18.79 0.64
N LEU A 370 -8.75 17.62 1.22
CA LEU A 370 -7.44 17.33 1.79
C LEU A 370 -6.46 16.78 0.76
N GLU A 371 -6.90 15.99 -0.22
CA GLU A 371 -5.97 15.42 -1.23
C GLU A 371 -5.15 16.50 -1.97
N PRO A 372 -5.71 17.67 -2.38
CA PRO A 372 -4.92 18.77 -2.95
C PRO A 372 -3.82 19.31 -2.04
N LEU A 373 -3.95 19.17 -0.71
CA LEU A 373 -2.95 19.62 0.25
C LEU A 373 -1.74 18.69 0.34
N ARG A 374 -1.82 17.46 -0.21
CA ARG A 374 -0.74 16.45 -0.14
C ARG A 374 0.61 17.01 -0.57
N ALA A 375 0.68 17.72 -1.69
CA ALA A 375 1.94 18.26 -2.20
C ALA A 375 2.58 19.25 -1.22
N SER A 376 1.77 20.12 -0.61
CA SER A 376 2.20 21.11 0.37
C SER A 376 2.67 20.45 1.67
N VAL A 377 1.89 19.48 2.19
CA VAL A 377 2.22 18.76 3.43
C VAL A 377 3.51 17.95 3.27
N LEU A 378 3.70 17.27 2.14
CA LEU A 378 4.88 16.46 1.87
C LEU A 378 6.09 17.30 1.42
N ASN A 379 5.95 18.63 1.33
CA ASN A 379 7.01 19.54 0.89
C ASN A 379 7.61 19.13 -0.48
N ARG A 380 6.77 18.68 -1.42
CA ARG A 380 7.21 18.30 -2.77
C ARG A 380 7.04 19.47 -3.73
N ALA A 381 8.11 19.83 -4.45
CA ALA A 381 8.00 20.72 -5.61
C ALA A 381 7.05 20.06 -6.63
N ARG A 382 6.00 20.79 -7.05
CA ARG A 382 4.94 20.30 -7.96
C ARG A 382 5.43 19.31 -9.02
N GLY A 383 4.80 18.15 -9.06
CA GLY A 383 4.94 17.18 -10.16
C GLY A 383 3.70 16.31 -10.40
N ILE A 384 2.59 16.54 -9.70
CA ILE A 384 1.34 15.81 -9.91
C ILE A 384 0.21 16.83 -9.86
N ASP A 385 -0.18 17.36 -11.02
CA ASP A 385 -1.44 18.05 -11.14
C ASP A 385 -2.55 17.01 -10.97
N ALA A 386 -3.31 17.12 -9.88
CA ALA A 386 -4.62 16.50 -9.76
C ALA A 386 -5.66 17.24 -10.63
N GLU A 387 -5.24 17.85 -11.75
CA GLU A 387 -6.16 18.41 -12.71
C GLU A 387 -6.97 17.29 -13.37
N GLN A 388 -8.28 17.51 -13.42
CA GLN A 388 -9.24 16.58 -14.00
C GLN A 388 -8.77 16.10 -15.38
N LYS A 389 -8.76 14.78 -15.58
CA LYS A 389 -8.65 14.22 -16.93
C LYS A 389 -9.96 14.45 -17.70
N VAL A 390 -10.04 15.59 -18.37
CA VAL A 390 -11.13 15.94 -19.29
C VAL A 390 -10.95 15.14 -20.57
N VAL A 391 -11.95 14.35 -20.96
CA VAL A 391 -11.93 13.55 -22.18
C VAL A 391 -12.98 14.09 -23.13
N LYS A 392 -12.54 14.67 -24.26
CA LYS A 392 -13.42 15.31 -25.27
C LYS A 392 -14.29 16.42 -24.68
N GLY A 393 -13.72 17.28 -23.83
CA GLY A 393 -14.44 18.40 -23.22
C GLY A 393 -15.46 18.00 -22.14
N LYS A 394 -15.51 16.73 -21.75
CA LYS A 394 -16.44 16.19 -20.75
C LYS A 394 -15.68 15.66 -19.53
N THR A 395 -16.18 15.96 -18.34
CA THR A 395 -15.70 15.38 -17.07
C THR A 395 -16.04 13.90 -16.99
N VAL A 396 -15.60 13.19 -15.94
CA VAL A 396 -16.05 11.81 -15.69
C VAL A 396 -17.56 11.80 -15.44
N LEU A 397 -18.08 12.75 -14.66
CA LEU A 397 -19.50 12.88 -14.33
C LEU A 397 -20.38 13.08 -15.57
N ASP A 398 -19.96 13.96 -16.50
CA ASP A 398 -20.67 14.20 -17.77
C ASP A 398 -20.71 12.94 -18.65
N ARG A 399 -19.69 12.09 -18.53
CA ARG A 399 -19.60 10.80 -19.25
C ARG A 399 -20.41 9.71 -18.58
N LEU A 400 -20.73 9.85 -17.29
CA LEU A 400 -21.61 8.96 -16.53
C LEU A 400 -23.08 9.40 -16.57
N GLY A 401 -23.40 10.51 -17.25
CA GLY A 401 -24.78 10.96 -17.44
C GLY A 401 -25.31 11.91 -16.36
N GLY A 402 -24.41 12.58 -15.62
CA GLY A 402 -24.76 13.56 -14.57
C GLY A 402 -25.06 12.93 -13.20
N GLU A 403 -25.38 13.76 -12.21
CA GLU A 403 -25.61 13.35 -10.81
C GLU A 403 -26.69 12.26 -10.67
N ILE A 404 -27.80 12.40 -11.41
CA ILE A 404 -28.95 11.47 -11.36
C ILE A 404 -28.57 10.05 -11.81
N ASN A 405 -27.67 9.92 -12.78
CA ASN A 405 -27.20 8.61 -13.21
C ASN A 405 -26.11 8.05 -12.29
N LEU A 406 -25.46 8.88 -11.47
CA LEU A 406 -24.40 8.42 -10.59
C LEU A 406 -24.94 7.58 -9.44
N GLU A 407 -26.05 7.99 -8.84
CA GLU A 407 -26.74 7.20 -7.80
C GLU A 407 -27.26 5.89 -8.37
N ALA A 408 -27.88 5.90 -9.55
CA ALA A 408 -28.31 4.68 -10.25
C ALA A 408 -27.13 3.75 -10.61
N VAL A 409 -25.97 4.33 -10.96
CA VAL A 409 -24.71 3.60 -11.23
C VAL A 409 -24.16 2.99 -9.95
N VAL A 410 -24.24 3.69 -8.81
CA VAL A 410 -23.86 3.15 -7.48
C VAL A 410 -24.84 2.04 -7.05
N GLU A 411 -26.15 2.23 -7.19
CA GLU A 411 -27.15 1.22 -6.86
C GLU A 411 -27.05 -0.05 -7.72
N THR A 412 -26.79 0.10 -9.04
CA THR A 412 -26.53 -1.06 -9.90
C THR A 412 -25.22 -1.78 -9.56
N MET A 413 -24.24 -1.10 -8.94
CA MET A 413 -23.02 -1.71 -8.43
C MET A 413 -23.22 -2.48 -7.13
N TYR A 414 -24.16 -2.05 -6.30
CA TYR A 414 -24.44 -2.61 -4.98
C TYR A 414 -25.67 -3.54 -4.93
N ARG A 415 -26.26 -3.89 -6.08
CA ARG A 415 -27.35 -4.88 -6.11
C ARG A 415 -26.87 -6.14 -5.37
N PRO A 416 -27.48 -6.53 -4.25
CA PRO A 416 -27.02 -7.66 -3.48
C PRO A 416 -26.94 -8.88 -4.40
N LEU A 417 -25.83 -9.62 -4.37
CA LEU A 417 -25.69 -10.95 -4.94
C LEU A 417 -26.59 -11.95 -4.18
N VAL A 418 -27.89 -11.68 -4.08
CA VAL A 418 -28.85 -12.51 -3.34
C VAL A 418 -29.45 -13.59 -4.25
N HIS A 419 -29.16 -13.64 -5.55
CA HIS A 419 -29.75 -14.65 -6.46
C HIS A 419 -28.75 -15.50 -7.25
N ALA A 420 -27.65 -15.94 -6.63
CA ALA A 420 -26.79 -16.99 -7.21
C ALA A 420 -26.50 -18.16 -6.26
N CYS A 421 -27.40 -18.41 -5.30
CA CYS A 421 -27.48 -19.66 -4.53
C CYS A 421 -28.95 -20.05 -4.32
N THR A 422 -29.59 -20.54 -5.39
CA THR A 422 -30.65 -21.56 -5.34
C THR A 422 -30.60 -22.34 -6.63
#